data_AF-A0A968L5D0-F1
#
_entry.id   AF-A0A968L5D0-F1
#
_cell.length_a   1.000
_cell.length_b   1.000
_cell.length_c   1.000
_cell.angle_alpha   90.00
_cell.angle_beta   90.00
_cell.angle_gamma   90.00
#
_symmetry.space_group_name_H-M   'P 1'
#
loop_
_entity.id
_entity.type
_entity.pdbx_description
1 polymer ?
#
loop_
_entity_poly.entity_id
_entity_poly.type
_entity_poly.pdbx_seq_one_letter_code
_entity_poly.pdbx_strand_id
1 'polypeptide(L)'
;MPFEAAVADFPIEAINRPCPELPYTPWHLLEHIRIAQFDILDYIRNRGYLEPTWPDEYWPARDATTTREGFDETIAAFHRDRDALKEIVSDPATDLFATIPGTPGHSLVREIRILGAHNAYHLGEFAILRQVMGTWPPDREGP
;
A
#
# COMPACT_ATOMS: atom_id res chain seq x y z
N MET A 1 11.58 8.46 2.06
CA MET A 1 11.42 8.28 0.61
C MET A 1 9.92 8.36 0.28
N PRO A 2 9.50 9.18 -0.70
CA PRO A 2 8.12 9.18 -1.21
C PRO A 2 7.76 7.89 -1.96
N PHE A 3 6.48 7.52 -2.01
CA PHE A 3 6.02 6.32 -2.72
C PHE A 3 6.37 6.35 -4.21
N GLU A 4 6.18 7.50 -4.85
CA GLU A 4 6.47 7.74 -6.26
C GLU A 4 7.93 7.45 -6.59
N ALA A 5 8.85 7.93 -5.74
CA ALA A 5 10.26 7.68 -5.89
C ALA A 5 10.61 6.19 -5.71
N ALA A 6 9.87 5.49 -4.85
CA ALA A 6 10.08 4.07 -4.61
C ALA A 6 9.65 3.20 -5.79
N VAL A 7 8.61 3.58 -6.53
CA VAL A 7 8.06 2.79 -7.66
C VAL A 7 8.54 3.26 -9.05
N ALA A 8 9.20 4.41 -9.14
CA ALA A 8 9.70 4.98 -10.39
C ALA A 8 10.65 4.02 -11.13
N ASP A 9 10.53 3.97 -12.45
CA ASP A 9 11.40 3.22 -13.36
C ASP A 9 11.60 1.74 -12.95
N PHE A 10 10.56 1.12 -12.38
CA PHE A 10 10.63 -0.28 -11.97
C PHE A 10 10.67 -1.20 -13.21
N PRO A 11 11.67 -2.09 -13.34
CA PRO A 11 11.85 -2.93 -14.53
C PRO A 11 10.74 -3.97 -14.66
N ILE A 12 10.17 -4.10 -15.86
CA ILE A 12 9.06 -5.01 -16.16
C ILE A 12 9.40 -6.47 -15.85
N GLU A 13 10.63 -6.88 -16.13
CA GLU A 13 11.15 -8.23 -15.89
C GLU A 13 11.41 -8.54 -14.41
N ALA A 14 11.26 -7.55 -13.53
CA ALA A 14 11.39 -7.73 -12.08
C ALA A 14 10.05 -7.74 -11.34
N ILE A 15 8.94 -7.32 -11.98
CA ILE A 15 7.61 -7.18 -11.35
C ILE A 15 7.21 -8.46 -10.59
N ASN A 16 7.37 -9.60 -11.25
CA ASN A 16 7.03 -10.92 -10.71
C ASN A 16 8.27 -11.74 -10.32
N ARG A 17 9.47 -11.15 -10.32
CA ARG A 17 10.69 -11.91 -10.06
C ARG A 17 10.74 -12.31 -8.58
N PRO A 18 10.85 -13.59 -8.25
CA PRO A 18 10.96 -14.02 -6.86
C PRO A 18 12.30 -13.55 -6.27
N CYS A 19 12.27 -13.16 -5.01
CA CYS A 19 13.47 -12.97 -4.21
C CYS A 19 13.67 -14.21 -3.33
N PRO A 20 14.88 -14.81 -3.28
CA PRO A 20 15.15 -15.92 -2.37
C PRO A 20 14.73 -15.58 -0.94
N GLU A 21 14.21 -16.58 -0.22
CA GLU A 21 13.73 -16.48 1.17
C GLU A 21 12.48 -15.61 1.42
N LEU A 22 11.96 -14.90 0.42
CA LEU A 22 10.72 -14.14 0.56
C LEU A 22 9.52 -14.91 -0.02
N PRO A 23 8.37 -14.94 0.68
CA PRO A 23 7.17 -15.61 0.19
C PRO A 23 6.40 -14.79 -0.86
N TYR A 24 6.91 -13.62 -1.26
CA TYR A 24 6.24 -12.65 -2.12
C TYR A 24 7.20 -12.04 -3.18
N THR A 25 6.62 -11.55 -4.27
CA THR A 25 7.31 -10.79 -5.32
C THR A 25 7.23 -9.28 -5.04
N PRO A 26 7.96 -8.43 -5.78
CA PRO A 26 7.79 -6.98 -5.69
C PRO A 26 6.35 -6.53 -5.93
N TRP A 27 5.65 -7.10 -6.91
CA TRP A 27 4.24 -6.79 -7.13
C TRP A 27 3.36 -7.20 -5.97
N HIS A 28 3.54 -8.40 -5.40
CA HIS A 28 2.78 -8.83 -4.23
C HIS A 28 2.89 -7.85 -3.06
N LEU A 29 4.09 -7.32 -2.81
CA LEU A 29 4.31 -6.35 -1.73
C LEU A 29 3.61 -5.01 -2.01
N LEU A 30 3.66 -4.49 -3.26
CA LEU A 30 2.93 -3.26 -3.59
C LEU A 30 1.42 -3.45 -3.55
N GLU A 31 0.93 -4.60 -4.00
CA GLU A 31 -0.49 -4.93 -3.97
C GLU A 31 -0.99 -5.11 -2.53
N HIS A 32 -0.15 -5.67 -1.64
CA HIS A 32 -0.42 -5.69 -0.20
C HIS A 32 -0.58 -4.27 0.39
N ILE A 33 0.34 -3.35 0.08
CA ILE A 33 0.25 -1.94 0.49
C ILE A 33 -1.05 -1.31 -0.03
N ARG A 34 -1.41 -1.57 -1.30
CA ARG A 34 -2.64 -1.06 -1.90
C ARG A 34 -3.90 -1.63 -1.24
N ILE A 35 -3.96 -2.94 -0.99
CA ILE A 35 -5.11 -3.60 -0.34
C ILE A 35 -5.29 -3.05 1.08
N ALA A 36 -4.24 -2.98 1.89
CA ALA A 36 -4.32 -2.47 3.25
C ALA A 36 -4.74 -0.98 3.30
N GLN A 37 -4.31 -0.18 2.32
CA GLN A 37 -4.77 1.21 2.21
C GLN A 37 -6.24 1.32 1.85
N PHE A 38 -6.69 0.53 0.86
CA PHE A 38 -8.09 0.48 0.47
C PHE A 38 -8.97 0.02 1.64
N ASP A 39 -8.53 -0.98 2.39
CA ASP A 39 -9.21 -1.50 3.56
C ASP A 39 -9.45 -0.42 4.61
N ILE A 40 -8.41 0.36 4.96
CA ILE A 40 -8.56 1.50 5.88
C ILE A 40 -9.50 2.58 5.33
N LEU A 41 -9.41 2.88 4.03
CA LEU A 41 -10.34 3.83 3.40
C LEU A 41 -11.78 3.33 3.48
N ASP A 42 -12.01 2.03 3.22
CA ASP A 42 -13.34 1.44 3.28
C ASP A 42 -13.86 1.39 4.72
N TYR A 43 -13.02 1.01 5.68
CA TYR A 43 -13.32 1.04 7.12
C TYR A 43 -13.83 2.41 7.59
N ILE A 44 -13.21 3.49 7.10
CA ILE A 44 -13.60 4.86 7.47
C ILE A 44 -14.96 5.24 6.88
N ARG A 45 -15.22 4.91 5.61
CA ARG A 45 -16.36 5.47 4.85
C ARG A 45 -17.58 4.54 4.76
N ASN A 46 -17.38 3.22 4.79
CA ASN A 46 -18.39 2.23 4.49
C ASN A 46 -19.12 1.78 5.77
N ARG A 47 -20.40 2.13 5.91
CA ARG A 47 -21.22 1.72 7.05
C ARG A 47 -21.56 0.23 7.08
N GLY A 48 -21.38 -0.45 5.96
CA GLY A 48 -21.50 -1.90 5.84
C GLY A 48 -20.16 -2.61 5.74
N TYR A 49 -19.08 -1.99 6.23
CA TYR A 49 -17.75 -2.58 6.22
C TYR A 49 -17.75 -4.00 6.80
N LEU A 50 -17.09 -4.91 6.08
CA LEU A 50 -16.81 -6.26 6.52
C LEU A 50 -15.29 -6.43 6.54
N GLU A 51 -14.78 -6.88 7.67
CA GLU A 51 -13.35 -7.09 7.85
C GLU A 51 -12.84 -8.20 6.94
N PRO A 52 -11.82 -7.95 6.09
CA PRO A 52 -11.17 -9.00 5.32
C PRO A 52 -10.48 -10.02 6.22
N THR A 53 -10.43 -11.26 5.76
CA THR A 53 -9.79 -12.37 6.46
C THR A 53 -8.29 -12.18 6.47
N TRP A 54 -7.71 -12.00 7.66
CA TRP A 54 -6.28 -11.90 7.84
C TRP A 54 -5.59 -13.29 7.89
N PRO A 55 -4.41 -13.48 7.25
CA PRO A 55 -3.73 -12.56 6.33
C PRO A 55 -4.14 -12.76 4.85
N ASP A 56 -4.96 -13.77 4.55
CA ASP A 56 -5.15 -14.29 3.19
C ASP A 56 -5.72 -13.25 2.22
N GLU A 57 -6.66 -12.40 2.64
CA GLU A 57 -7.29 -11.39 1.77
C GLU A 57 -6.48 -10.09 1.65
N TYR A 58 -5.34 -9.98 2.36
CA TYR A 58 -4.43 -8.83 2.29
C TYR A 58 -3.27 -9.01 1.33
N TRP A 59 -3.21 -10.14 0.63
CA TRP A 59 -2.14 -10.48 -0.30
C TRP A 59 -2.72 -11.09 -1.57
N PRO A 60 -2.08 -10.90 -2.74
CA PRO A 60 -2.33 -11.76 -3.88
C PRO A 60 -2.03 -13.22 -3.55
N ALA A 61 -2.68 -14.15 -4.26
CA ALA A 61 -2.31 -15.55 -4.20
C ALA A 61 -0.82 -15.75 -4.50
N ARG A 62 -0.17 -16.73 -3.87
CA ARG A 62 1.30 -16.89 -3.93
C ARG A 62 1.84 -17.15 -5.34
N ASP A 63 1.04 -17.77 -6.20
CA ASP A 63 1.34 -18.07 -7.59
C ASP A 63 0.79 -17.02 -8.57
N ALA A 64 0.12 -15.99 -8.06
CA ALA A 64 -0.36 -14.90 -8.88
C ALA A 64 0.81 -14.16 -9.53
N THR A 65 0.55 -13.66 -10.73
CA THR A 65 1.46 -12.77 -11.45
C THR A 65 0.63 -11.67 -12.09
N THR A 66 1.29 -10.56 -12.43
CA THR A 66 0.65 -9.44 -13.11
C THR A 66 1.41 -9.02 -14.36
N THR A 67 0.74 -8.30 -15.25
CA THR A 67 1.38 -7.63 -16.39
C THR A 67 1.89 -6.25 -15.99
N ARG A 68 2.55 -5.55 -16.92
CA ARG A 68 2.93 -4.15 -16.71
C ARG A 68 1.70 -3.28 -16.41
N GLU A 69 0.60 -3.50 -17.12
CA GLU A 69 -0.66 -2.78 -16.94
C GLU A 69 -1.25 -3.03 -15.55
N GLY A 70 -1.21 -4.26 -15.05
CA GLY A 70 -1.71 -4.57 -13.72
C GLY A 70 -0.83 -4.00 -12.60
N PHE A 71 0.48 -3.96 -12.79
CA PHE A 71 1.39 -3.27 -11.87
C PHE A 71 1.12 -1.75 -11.83
N ASP A 72 0.88 -1.14 -12.99
CA ASP A 72 0.49 0.27 -13.07
C ASP A 72 -0.86 0.56 -12.44
N GLU A 73 -1.81 -0.36 -12.60
CA GLU A 73 -3.11 -0.24 -11.95
C GLU A 73 -2.99 -0.33 -10.43
N THR A 74 -2.11 -1.19 -9.89
CA THR A 74 -1.80 -1.21 -8.44
C THR A 74 -1.34 0.17 -7.96
N ILE A 75 -0.42 0.81 -8.69
CA ILE A 75 0.11 2.15 -8.37
C ILE A 75 -0.99 3.22 -8.50
N ALA A 76 -1.75 3.19 -9.60
CA ALA A 76 -2.82 4.15 -9.85
C ALA A 76 -3.92 4.06 -8.78
N ALA A 77 -4.33 2.85 -8.40
CA ALA A 77 -5.29 2.61 -7.33
C ALA A 77 -4.77 3.11 -5.98
N PHE A 78 -3.50 2.85 -5.65
CA PHE A 78 -2.88 3.42 -4.45
C PHE A 78 -2.95 4.96 -4.44
N HIS A 79 -2.71 5.63 -5.58
CA HIS A 79 -2.83 7.08 -5.66
C HIS A 79 -4.27 7.56 -5.44
N ARG A 80 -5.25 6.91 -6.09
CA ARG A 80 -6.68 7.26 -5.94
C ARG A 80 -7.14 7.13 -4.49
N ASP A 81 -6.82 6.03 -3.83
CA ASP A 81 -7.23 5.80 -2.44
C ASP A 81 -6.52 6.77 -1.48
N ARG A 82 -5.24 7.06 -1.73
CA ARG A 82 -4.49 8.06 -0.96
C ARG A 82 -5.08 9.46 -1.10
N ASP A 83 -5.50 9.84 -2.30
CA ASP A 83 -6.09 11.16 -2.54
C ASP A 83 -7.46 11.27 -1.89
N ALA A 84 -8.29 10.22 -1.92
CA ALA A 84 -9.53 10.17 -1.15
C ALA A 84 -9.31 10.31 0.37
N LEU A 85 -8.27 9.66 0.92
CA LEU A 85 -7.89 9.82 2.33
C LEU A 85 -7.43 11.25 2.65
N LYS A 86 -6.67 11.88 1.75
CA LYS A 86 -6.27 13.29 1.91
C LYS A 86 -7.47 14.22 1.91
N GLU A 87 -8.46 13.99 1.05
CA GLU A 87 -9.69 14.76 1.01
C GLU A 87 -10.44 14.68 2.34
N ILE A 88 -10.60 13.46 2.89
CA ILE A 88 -11.22 13.24 4.19
C ILE A 88 -10.47 13.99 5.30
N VAL A 89 -9.15 13.87 5.35
CA VAL A 89 -8.31 14.49 6.40
C VAL A 89 -8.24 16.01 6.28
N SER A 90 -8.35 16.54 5.06
CA SER A 90 -8.21 17.98 4.80
C SER A 90 -9.55 18.73 4.86
N ASP A 91 -10.68 18.02 4.90
CA ASP A 91 -12.00 18.63 5.05
C ASP A 91 -12.13 19.28 6.44
N PRO A 92 -12.33 20.61 6.53
CA PRO A 92 -12.52 21.30 7.81
C PRO A 92 -13.74 20.84 8.61
N ALA A 93 -14.70 20.16 7.97
CA ALA A 93 -15.86 19.58 8.64
C ALA A 93 -15.57 18.21 9.29
N THR A 94 -14.43 17.58 8.98
CA THR A 94 -14.05 16.29 9.54
C THR A 94 -13.39 16.47 10.92
N ASP A 95 -14.06 15.99 11.97
CA ASP A 95 -13.42 15.83 13.28
C ASP A 95 -12.53 14.57 13.29
N LEU A 96 -11.22 14.76 13.13
CA LEU A 96 -10.25 13.67 13.11
C LEU A 96 -10.22 12.85 14.40
N PHE A 97 -10.66 13.42 15.53
CA PHE A 97 -10.65 12.75 16.83
C PHE A 97 -11.97 12.04 17.14
N ALA A 98 -13.01 12.28 16.35
CA ALA A 98 -14.29 11.61 16.53
C ALA A 98 -14.16 10.10 16.30
N THR A 99 -14.90 9.34 17.11
CA THR A 99 -15.06 7.90 16.92
C THR A 99 -15.83 7.62 15.64
N ILE A 100 -15.30 6.72 14.81
CA ILE A 100 -15.98 6.21 13.63
C ILE A 100 -17.18 5.38 14.10
N PRO A 101 -18.42 5.70 13.65
CA PRO A 101 -19.61 4.97 14.05
C PRO A 101 -19.52 3.47 13.74
N GLY A 102 -19.94 2.62 14.68
CA GLY A 102 -19.95 1.16 14.50
C GLY A 102 -18.62 0.47 14.80
N THR A 103 -17.60 1.20 15.25
CA THR A 103 -16.28 0.66 15.62
C THR A 103 -16.12 0.52 17.13
N PRO A 104 -15.16 -0.29 17.64
CA PRO A 104 -14.82 -0.41 19.07
C PRO A 104 -14.18 0.85 19.71
N GLY A 105 -14.58 2.06 19.32
CA GLY A 105 -14.00 3.31 19.79
C GLY A 105 -12.83 3.82 18.96
N HIS A 106 -12.71 3.39 17.70
CA HIS A 106 -11.63 3.81 16.82
C HIS A 106 -11.90 5.21 16.27
N SER A 107 -10.91 6.10 16.35
CA SER A 107 -10.99 7.45 15.77
C SER A 107 -10.37 7.51 14.38
N LEU A 108 -10.75 8.51 13.59
CA LEU A 108 -10.20 8.67 12.24
C LEU A 108 -8.68 8.87 12.25
N VAL A 109 -8.16 9.68 13.18
CA VAL A 109 -6.71 9.90 13.35
C VAL A 109 -5.96 8.61 13.72
N ARG A 110 -6.60 7.68 14.45
CA ARG A 110 -6.00 6.36 14.74
C ARG A 110 -5.77 5.59 13.43
N GLU A 111 -6.78 5.52 12.58
CA GLU A 111 -6.70 4.77 11.31
C GLU A 111 -5.67 5.38 10.35
N ILE A 112 -5.67 6.70 10.21
CA ILE A 112 -4.66 7.41 9.39
C ILE A 112 -3.24 7.16 9.90
N ARG A 113 -3.04 7.11 11.23
CA ARG A 113 -1.74 6.80 11.83
C ARG A 113 -1.30 5.37 11.55
N ILE A 114 -2.23 4.41 11.65
CA ILE A 114 -1.97 2.99 11.37
C ILE A 114 -1.54 2.82 9.92
N LEU A 115 -2.32 3.39 9.00
CA LEU A 115 -2.01 3.35 7.58
C LEU A 115 -0.64 3.98 7.28
N GLY A 116 -0.35 5.16 7.84
CA GLY A 116 0.93 5.82 7.65
C GLY A 116 2.12 4.96 8.12
N ALA A 117 1.98 4.31 9.29
CA ALA A 117 3.00 3.41 9.82
C ALA A 117 3.18 2.15 8.97
N HIS A 118 2.06 1.52 8.57
CA HIS A 118 2.05 0.35 7.69
C HIS A 118 2.73 0.64 6.35
N ASN A 119 2.32 1.72 5.68
CA ASN A 119 2.87 2.10 4.38
C ASN A 119 4.36 2.45 4.50
N ALA A 120 4.78 3.16 5.55
CA ALA A 120 6.20 3.46 5.76
C ALA A 120 7.04 2.20 5.96
N TYR A 121 6.53 1.23 6.71
CA TYR A 121 7.20 -0.05 6.95
C TYR A 121 7.39 -0.84 5.64
N HIS A 122 6.30 -1.12 4.93
CA HIS A 122 6.36 -1.93 3.70
C HIS A 122 6.99 -1.19 2.51
N LEU A 123 6.92 0.14 2.45
CA LEU A 123 7.68 0.90 1.45
C LEU A 123 9.19 0.81 1.69
N GLY A 124 9.61 0.76 2.96
CA GLY A 124 11.00 0.47 3.34
C GLY A 124 11.43 -0.94 2.89
N GLU A 125 10.58 -1.95 3.11
CA GLU A 125 10.81 -3.30 2.60
C GLU A 125 10.94 -3.31 1.06
N PHE A 126 10.06 -2.61 0.34
CA PHE A 126 10.13 -2.52 -1.12
C PHE A 126 11.41 -1.84 -1.59
N ALA A 127 11.85 -0.77 -0.93
CA ALA A 127 13.09 -0.08 -1.25
C ALA A 127 14.33 -0.98 -1.06
N ILE A 128 14.37 -1.77 0.03
CA ILE A 128 15.43 -2.77 0.26
C ILE A 128 15.36 -3.88 -0.78
N LEU A 129 14.16 -4.34 -1.14
CA LEU A 129 13.97 -5.36 -2.18
C LEU A 129 14.53 -4.87 -3.52
N ARG A 130 14.29 -3.61 -3.89
CA ARG A 130 14.92 -2.99 -5.07
C ARG A 130 16.44 -3.00 -5.00
N GLN A 131 17.00 -2.68 -3.83
CA GLN A 131 18.44 -2.67 -3.62
C GLN A 131 19.06 -4.05 -3.80
N VAL A 132 18.45 -5.09 -3.20
CA VAL A 132 18.94 -6.46 -3.27
C VAL A 132 18.79 -7.03 -4.69
N MET A 133 17.72 -6.68 -5.39
CA MET A 133 17.45 -7.16 -6.75
C MET A 133 18.18 -6.35 -7.84
N GLY A 134 18.87 -5.27 -7.49
CA GLY A 134 19.54 -4.39 -8.44
C GLY A 134 18.59 -3.70 -9.41
N THR A 135 17.38 -3.34 -8.95
CA THR A 135 16.33 -2.75 -9.79
C THR A 135 16.20 -1.24 -9.64
N TRP A 136 17.13 -0.59 -8.94
CA TRP A 136 17.28 0.87 -8.97
C TRP A 136 17.94 1.33 -10.28
N PRO A 137 17.62 2.54 -10.77
CA PRO A 137 18.34 3.15 -11.89
C PRO A 137 19.86 3.23 -11.63
N PRO A 138 20.71 3.04 -12.64
CA PRO A 138 22.17 3.02 -12.49
C PRO A 138 22.77 4.32 -11.92
N ASP A 139 22.09 5.44 -12.12
CA ASP A 139 22.47 6.79 -11.70
C ASP A 139 21.94 7.17 -10.32
N ARG A 140 21.25 6.25 -9.62
CA ARG A 140 20.80 6.48 -8.25
C ARG A 140 21.99 6.45 -7.29
N GLU A 141 22.39 7.61 -6.78
CA GLU A 141 23.38 7.70 -5.69
C GLU A 141 22.75 7.26 -4.36
N GLY A 142 23.14 6.07 -3.87
CA GLY A 142 22.92 5.63 -2.48
C GLY A 142 21.46 5.61 -1.97
N PRO A 143 21.24 5.41 -0.66
CA PRO A 143 19.93 5.58 -0.06
C PRO A 143 19.39 7.00 -0.26
#